data_AF-A0A6C0JZT7-F1
#
_entry.id   AF-A0A6C0JZT7-F1
#
_cell.length_a   1.000
_cell.length_b   1.000
_cell.length_c   1.000
_cell.angle_alpha   90.00
_cell.angle_beta   90.00
_cell.angle_gamma   90.00
#
_symmetry.space_group_name_H-M   'P 1'
#
loop_
_entity.id
_entity.type
_entity.pdbx_description
1 polymer ?
#
loop_
_entity_poly.entity_id
_entity_poly.type
_entity_poly.pdbx_seq_one_letter_code
_entity_poly.pdbx_strand_id
1 'polypeptide(L)'
;MVVFIFYFNKYIQKTRIIKLCIYYMSSYDFDINNYSIDDLEKFLKLGNNYNEKAVIEQVHNMHLAITKTMNTSTVKIKTKKMEKELVSFLSEAQKILIERLKKHSMINMGDDHRQIINKHTAPESIMSYMQPMTVFPTNVSQGVLNPLKKRITTYSLCMNTLFRDCTGSVDGNILFVLPYPLKKVVSLKLTSLEFPDTIFMLSNSKKTNRLFIRENNTNLESLIILPEGNYTEHTLPELLQYAINSALGSDDRFRVTIDEISHRITILNTTNTFSMEFSNPATNSILSKNLGWYMGYRCAQYINSNAYQSEGIFNPVPLPYIYFILNDYNISSSTTIMGFFGENYLEKNILAKIPISVNSYQILFDNNSDLISKKREYFGMVDISKFSIRILDQYGDLVYTNQMDFSFTLELEIAYDL
;
A
#
# COMPACT_ATOMS: atom_id res chain seq x y z
N MET A 1 43.60 -15.33 59.27
CA MET A 1 42.46 -16.01 58.64
C MET A 1 42.61 -15.95 57.11
N VAL A 2 43.69 -16.53 56.57
CA VAL A 2 44.14 -16.37 55.16
C VAL A 2 44.63 -17.72 54.56
N VAL A 3 44.38 -18.86 55.21
CA VAL A 3 45.01 -20.15 54.83
C VAL A 3 44.14 -21.02 53.90
N PHE A 4 42.94 -20.58 53.52
CA PHE A 4 41.98 -21.44 52.81
C PHE A 4 42.13 -21.53 51.28
N ILE A 5 42.98 -20.71 50.64
CA ILE A 5 42.95 -20.57 49.17
C ILE A 5 43.73 -21.67 48.41
N PHE A 6 44.59 -22.47 49.04
CA PHE A 6 45.52 -23.32 48.28
C PHE A 6 45.30 -24.84 48.29
N TYR A 7 44.41 -25.39 49.11
CA TYR A 7 44.42 -26.85 49.34
C TYR A 7 43.45 -27.69 48.50
N PHE A 8 42.49 -27.09 47.79
CA PHE A 8 41.52 -27.88 47.02
C PHE A 8 41.97 -28.24 45.59
N ASN A 9 43.13 -27.76 45.13
CA ASN A 9 43.52 -27.85 43.72
C ASN A 9 44.77 -28.67 43.41
N LYS A 10 45.27 -29.53 44.33
CA LYS A 10 46.52 -30.29 44.06
C LYS A 10 46.57 -31.79 44.34
N TYR A 11 45.51 -32.47 44.81
CA TYR A 11 45.61 -33.91 45.07
C TYR A 11 44.38 -34.70 44.61
N ILE A 12 44.23 -34.81 43.29
CA ILE A 12 43.76 -36.05 42.65
C ILE A 12 44.94 -37.02 42.75
N GLN A 13 45.10 -37.69 43.89
CA GLN A 13 45.69 -39.04 44.02
C GLN A 13 45.89 -39.41 45.49
N LYS A 14 45.47 -40.64 45.80
CA LYS A 14 45.80 -41.48 46.98
C LYS A 14 45.09 -41.17 48.31
N THR A 15 44.08 -42.01 48.52
CA THR A 15 43.49 -42.71 49.69
C THR A 15 44.17 -42.70 51.08
N ARG A 16 45.14 -41.85 51.40
CA ARG A 16 45.84 -41.84 52.70
C ARG A 16 45.66 -40.56 53.54
N ILE A 17 45.01 -39.52 53.01
CA ILE A 17 44.72 -38.27 53.74
C ILE A 17 43.38 -38.35 54.52
N ILE A 18 42.51 -39.30 54.18
CA ILE A 18 41.19 -39.50 54.80
C ILE A 18 41.29 -39.79 56.31
N LYS A 19 42.40 -40.34 56.81
CA LYS A 19 42.61 -40.58 58.25
C LYS A 19 43.08 -39.36 59.05
N LEU A 20 43.68 -38.34 58.42
CA LEU A 20 44.13 -37.13 59.12
C LEU A 20 43.04 -36.04 59.19
N CYS A 21 42.14 -35.97 58.19
CA CYS A 21 41.05 -34.99 58.19
C CYS A 21 39.90 -35.32 59.15
N ILE A 22 39.81 -36.57 59.65
CA ILE A 22 38.79 -36.98 60.63
C ILE A 22 39.12 -36.48 62.06
N TYR A 23 40.35 -36.01 62.31
CA TYR A 23 40.82 -35.60 63.65
C TYR A 23 40.70 -34.08 63.94
N TYR A 24 40.54 -33.22 62.93
CA TYR A 24 40.20 -31.79 63.10
C TYR A 24 38.71 -31.58 62.83
N MET A 25 37.87 -32.08 63.74
CA MET A 25 36.42 -32.21 63.60
C MET A 25 35.66 -31.09 64.35
N SER A 26 36.01 -29.81 64.17
CA SER A 26 35.30 -28.70 64.84
C SER A 26 35.44 -27.29 64.23
N SER A 27 35.66 -27.11 62.93
CA SER A 27 35.77 -25.74 62.39
C SER A 27 35.37 -25.57 60.91
N TYR A 28 34.27 -26.21 60.49
CA TYR A 28 33.64 -25.86 59.23
C TYR A 28 32.43 -25.00 59.54
N ASP A 29 32.55 -23.72 59.19
CA ASP A 29 31.52 -22.72 59.42
C ASP A 29 30.63 -22.65 58.18
N PHE A 30 29.40 -23.14 58.31
CA PHE A 30 28.37 -23.05 57.26
C PHE A 30 27.34 -21.96 57.59
N ASP A 31 27.63 -21.07 58.55
CA ASP A 31 26.82 -19.90 58.79
C ASP A 31 27.13 -18.84 57.73
N ILE A 32 26.12 -18.55 56.90
CA ILE A 32 26.25 -17.59 55.80
C ILE A 32 26.63 -16.18 56.28
N ASN A 33 26.27 -15.84 57.52
CA ASN A 33 26.49 -14.50 58.08
C ASN A 33 27.97 -14.22 58.34
N ASN A 34 28.82 -15.24 58.35
CA ASN A 34 30.26 -15.11 58.58
C ASN A 34 31.06 -14.92 57.29
N TYR A 35 30.41 -14.88 56.12
CA TYR A 35 31.06 -14.74 54.81
C TYR A 35 30.72 -13.39 54.17
N SER A 36 31.76 -12.67 53.73
CA SER A 36 31.56 -11.49 52.88
C SER A 36 31.19 -11.92 51.46
N ILE A 37 30.63 -11.00 50.68
CA ILE A 37 30.21 -11.33 49.31
C ILE A 37 31.41 -11.71 48.43
N ASP A 38 32.55 -11.04 48.60
CA ASP A 38 33.78 -11.35 47.89
C ASP A 38 34.32 -12.75 48.24
N ASP A 39 34.04 -13.22 49.45
CA ASP A 39 34.38 -14.59 49.88
C ASP A 39 33.48 -15.62 49.21
N LEU A 40 32.18 -15.32 49.06
CA LEU A 40 31.23 -16.16 48.32
C LEU A 40 31.57 -16.25 46.82
N GLU A 41 32.00 -15.13 46.22
CA GLU A 41 32.44 -15.08 44.82
C GLU A 41 33.70 -15.93 44.57
N LYS A 42 34.68 -15.84 45.49
CA LYS A 42 35.88 -16.70 45.46
C LYS A 42 35.54 -18.16 45.71
N PHE A 43 34.60 -18.44 46.62
CA PHE A 43 34.17 -19.80 46.94
C PHE A 43 33.55 -20.49 45.72
N LEU A 44 32.70 -19.78 44.97
CA LEU A 44 32.07 -20.27 43.74
C LEU A 44 32.93 -20.09 42.47
N LYS A 45 34.15 -19.56 42.59
CA LYS A 45 35.08 -19.27 41.49
C LYS A 45 34.43 -18.47 40.35
N LEU A 46 33.66 -17.46 40.72
CA LEU A 46 33.02 -16.58 39.75
C LEU A 46 34.06 -15.61 39.17
N GLY A 47 34.03 -15.39 37.85
CA GLY A 47 34.91 -14.42 37.18
C GLY A 47 34.43 -12.98 37.35
N ASN A 48 35.28 -12.01 37.04
CA ASN A 48 34.89 -10.59 37.05
C ASN A 48 33.74 -10.37 36.04
N ASN A 49 32.62 -9.78 36.47
CA ASN A 49 31.38 -9.58 35.69
C ASN A 49 30.57 -10.85 35.35
N TYR A 50 30.35 -11.73 36.34
CA TYR A 50 29.47 -12.88 36.21
C TYR A 50 27.98 -12.49 36.08
N ASN A 51 27.17 -13.34 35.45
CA ASN A 51 25.72 -13.16 35.31
C ASN A 51 24.94 -14.18 36.15
N GLU A 52 23.61 -14.02 36.28
CA GLU A 52 22.75 -14.91 37.08
C GLU A 52 22.88 -16.39 36.65
N LYS A 53 23.04 -16.63 35.34
CA LYS A 53 23.23 -17.99 34.80
C LYS A 53 24.53 -18.64 35.29
N ALA A 54 25.63 -17.89 35.34
CA ALA A 54 26.92 -18.39 35.82
C ALA A 54 26.88 -18.78 37.30
N VAL A 55 26.15 -18.03 38.15
CA VAL A 55 25.97 -18.38 39.56
C VAL A 55 25.21 -19.70 39.70
N ILE A 56 24.10 -19.86 38.98
CA ILE A 56 23.28 -21.08 39.00
C ILE A 56 24.10 -22.28 38.54
N GLU A 57 24.88 -22.12 37.46
CA GLU A 57 25.69 -23.18 36.89
C GLU A 57 26.81 -23.63 37.84
N GLN A 58 27.53 -22.70 38.47
CA GLN A 58 28.60 -23.05 39.42
C GLN A 58 28.06 -23.72 40.69
N VAL A 59 26.93 -23.25 41.22
CA VAL A 59 26.26 -23.88 42.36
C VAL A 59 25.81 -25.30 42.00
N HIS A 60 25.24 -25.50 40.80
CA HIS A 60 24.86 -26.82 40.32
C HIS A 60 26.06 -27.76 40.15
N ASN A 61 27.16 -27.29 39.56
CA ASN A 61 28.38 -28.07 39.41
C ASN A 61 28.97 -28.48 40.76
N MET A 62 28.92 -27.60 41.76
CA MET A 62 29.38 -27.89 43.11
C MET A 62 28.48 -28.92 43.81
N HIS A 63 27.15 -28.82 43.65
CA HIS A 63 26.21 -29.85 44.10
C HIS A 63 26.51 -31.22 43.47
N LEU A 64 26.71 -31.27 42.15
CA LEU A 64 27.04 -32.51 41.46
C LEU A 64 28.37 -33.10 41.95
N ALA A 65 29.38 -32.26 42.19
CA ALA A 65 30.67 -32.70 42.73
C ALA A 65 30.49 -33.34 44.12
N ILE A 66 29.71 -32.71 45.00
CA ILE A 66 29.40 -33.22 46.35
C ILE A 66 28.68 -34.57 46.26
N THR A 67 27.62 -34.66 45.46
CA THR A 67 26.84 -35.91 45.29
C THR A 67 27.70 -37.04 44.71
N LYS A 68 28.60 -36.74 43.77
CA LYS A 68 29.51 -37.73 43.17
C LYS A 68 30.55 -38.26 44.16
N THR A 69 31.09 -37.41 45.03
CA THR A 69 32.05 -37.83 46.08
C THR A 69 31.43 -38.68 47.19
N MET A 70 30.11 -38.58 47.41
CA MET A 70 29.41 -39.36 48.44
C MET A 70 29.13 -40.80 48.02
N ASN A 71 28.85 -41.05 46.74
CA ASN A 71 28.60 -42.42 46.23
C ASN A 71 29.83 -43.33 46.31
N THR A 72 31.02 -42.77 46.57
CA THR A 72 32.30 -43.49 46.65
C THR A 72 32.82 -43.68 48.09
N SER A 73 32.14 -43.14 49.12
CA SER A 73 32.66 -43.10 50.51
C SER A 73 31.86 -43.98 51.49
N THR A 74 32.53 -44.89 52.20
CA THR A 74 31.94 -45.95 53.06
C THR A 74 31.47 -45.52 54.46
N VAL A 75 31.36 -44.21 54.76
CA VAL A 75 30.91 -43.70 56.07
C VAL A 75 29.64 -42.85 55.90
N LYS A 76 28.46 -43.45 56.17
CA LYS A 76 27.15 -42.96 55.70
C LYS A 76 26.36 -42.03 56.66
N ILE A 77 26.77 -41.82 57.91
CA ILE A 77 25.86 -41.25 58.93
C ILE A 77 26.19 -39.80 59.34
N LYS A 78 27.47 -39.43 59.58
CA LYS A 78 27.84 -38.01 59.89
C LYS A 78 27.85 -37.09 58.66
N THR A 79 28.01 -37.67 57.48
CA THR A 79 28.10 -36.98 56.19
C THR A 79 26.77 -36.37 55.72
N LYS A 80 25.63 -36.98 56.07
CA LYS A 80 24.30 -36.47 55.67
C LYS A 80 23.88 -35.16 56.35
N LYS A 81 24.30 -34.93 57.61
CA LYS A 81 23.98 -33.67 58.32
C LYS A 81 24.80 -32.52 57.73
N MET A 82 26.10 -32.74 57.54
CA MET A 82 26.99 -31.77 56.89
C MET A 82 26.58 -31.49 55.44
N GLU A 83 26.06 -32.50 54.72
CA GLU A 83 25.53 -32.31 53.37
C GLU A 83 24.32 -31.36 53.37
N LYS A 84 23.37 -31.54 54.31
CA LYS A 84 22.24 -30.63 54.43
C LYS A 84 22.67 -29.21 54.78
N GLU A 85 23.64 -29.05 55.68
CA GLU A 85 24.16 -27.74 56.07
C GLU A 85 24.90 -27.06 54.91
N LEU A 86 25.74 -27.79 54.17
CA LEU A 86 26.44 -27.28 52.99
C LEU A 86 25.49 -26.96 51.83
N VAL A 87 24.46 -27.79 51.61
CA VAL A 87 23.43 -27.55 50.58
C VAL A 87 22.59 -26.32 50.95
N SER A 88 22.24 -26.17 52.23
CA SER A 88 21.56 -24.98 52.74
C SER A 88 22.42 -23.73 52.51
N PHE A 89 23.69 -23.79 52.90
CA PHE A 89 24.66 -22.71 52.69
C PHE A 89 24.80 -22.33 51.21
N LEU A 90 24.94 -23.30 50.30
CA LEU A 90 25.01 -23.05 48.86
C LEU A 90 23.73 -22.39 48.32
N SER A 91 22.57 -22.84 48.78
CA SER A 91 21.28 -22.25 48.38
C SER A 91 21.11 -20.81 48.88
N GLU A 92 21.66 -20.49 50.05
CA GLU A 92 21.59 -19.17 50.65
C GLU A 92 22.61 -18.22 50.02
N ALA A 93 23.83 -18.69 49.78
CA ALA A 93 24.85 -17.99 49.00
C ALA A 93 24.35 -17.64 47.59
N GLN A 94 23.66 -18.58 46.93
CA GLN A 94 23.03 -18.34 45.62
C GLN A 94 22.01 -17.21 45.70
N LYS A 95 21.14 -17.20 46.72
CA LYS A 95 20.13 -16.13 46.90
C LYS A 95 20.79 -14.76 47.09
N ILE A 96 21.79 -14.67 47.97
CA ILE A 96 22.49 -13.41 48.26
C ILE A 96 23.18 -12.85 47.00
N LEU A 97 23.87 -13.70 46.24
CA LEU A 97 24.57 -13.26 45.02
C LEU A 97 23.60 -12.85 43.91
N ILE A 98 22.48 -13.55 43.73
CA ILE A 98 21.44 -13.18 42.76
C ILE A 98 20.75 -11.88 43.17
N GLU A 99 20.48 -11.68 44.47
CA GLU A 99 19.89 -10.44 44.96
C GLU A 99 20.84 -9.25 44.75
N ARG A 100 22.15 -9.44 44.95
CA ARG A 100 23.17 -8.43 44.63
C ARG A 100 23.18 -8.09 43.13
N LEU A 101 23.14 -9.09 42.25
CA LEU A 101 23.08 -8.86 40.80
C LEU A 101 21.81 -8.08 40.41
N LYS A 102 20.67 -8.37 41.02
CA LYS A 102 19.41 -7.63 40.80
C LYS A 102 19.50 -6.18 41.29
N LYS A 103 20.11 -5.94 42.45
CA LYS A 103 20.33 -4.57 42.98
C LYS A 103 21.33 -3.77 42.13
N HIS A 104 22.41 -4.38 41.65
CA HIS A 104 23.37 -3.71 40.76
C HIS A 104 22.89 -3.57 39.31
N SER A 105 21.94 -4.39 38.85
CA SER A 105 21.29 -4.18 37.55
C SER A 105 20.43 -2.92 37.49
N MET A 106 20.12 -2.29 38.64
CA MET A 106 19.38 -1.03 38.73
C MET A 106 20.27 0.22 38.78
N ILE A 107 21.60 0.09 38.76
CA ILE A 107 22.53 1.24 38.77
C ILE A 107 23.75 0.93 37.90
N ASN A 108 23.59 0.99 36.58
CA ASN A 108 24.68 1.41 35.70
C ASN A 108 24.38 2.85 35.27
N MET A 109 24.88 3.79 36.05
CA MET A 109 25.02 5.19 35.61
C MET A 109 26.15 5.23 34.58
N GLY A 110 25.77 5.05 33.32
CA GLY A 110 26.56 5.45 32.16
C GLY A 110 25.96 6.74 31.61
N ASP A 111 26.83 7.70 31.36
CA ASP A 111 26.57 9.03 30.82
C ASP A 111 26.03 8.94 29.37
N ASP A 112 24.75 8.59 29.21
CA ASP A 112 23.90 9.01 28.08
C ASP A 112 22.43 8.63 28.37
N HIS A 113 21.52 9.56 28.11
CA HIS A 113 20.12 9.52 28.55
C HIS A 113 19.25 8.48 27.81
N ARG A 114 19.36 7.17 28.08
CA ARG A 114 18.31 6.18 27.70
C ARG A 114 18.20 5.01 28.68
N GLN A 115 17.11 4.99 29.46
CA GLN A 115 16.71 3.81 30.24
C GLN A 115 16.11 2.74 29.33
N ILE A 116 16.74 1.55 29.27
CA ILE A 116 16.13 0.35 28.67
C ILE A 116 15.55 -0.48 29.82
N ILE A 117 14.24 -0.40 30.02
CA ILE A 117 13.52 -1.28 30.94
C ILE A 117 13.46 -2.67 30.31
N ASN A 118 14.10 -3.64 30.94
CA ASN A 118 14.05 -5.04 30.52
C ASN A 118 12.67 -5.61 30.91
N LYS A 119 11.78 -5.82 29.93
CA LYS A 119 10.34 -6.10 30.10
C LYS A 119 10.02 -7.43 30.82
N HIS A 120 11.02 -8.26 31.12
CA HIS A 120 10.84 -9.62 31.63
C HIS A 120 11.09 -9.80 33.13
N THR A 121 11.48 -8.75 33.86
CA THR A 121 11.87 -8.88 35.29
C THR A 121 11.16 -7.92 36.25
N ALA A 122 10.11 -7.22 35.80
CA ALA A 122 9.33 -6.35 36.70
C ALA A 122 8.37 -7.19 37.58
N PRO A 123 8.29 -6.96 38.90
CA PRO A 123 7.30 -7.61 39.76
C PRO A 123 5.88 -7.26 39.30
N GLU A 124 5.00 -8.26 39.19
CA GLU A 124 3.56 -8.06 39.02
C GLU A 124 2.97 -7.40 40.27
N SER A 125 3.06 -6.07 40.36
CA SER A 125 2.33 -5.29 41.37
C SER A 125 1.31 -4.39 40.68
N ILE A 126 0.09 -4.93 40.55
CA ILE A 126 -1.21 -4.25 40.57
C ILE A 126 -1.29 -2.92 39.79
N MET A 127 -1.20 -3.02 38.47
CA MET A 127 -2.07 -2.31 37.53
C MET A 127 -2.18 -3.23 36.32
N SER A 128 -3.26 -4.00 36.24
CA SER A 128 -3.52 -4.77 35.02
C SER A 128 -3.51 -3.80 33.85
N TYR A 129 -2.59 -3.99 32.91
CA TYR A 129 -2.65 -3.36 31.61
C TYR A 129 -3.94 -3.87 30.96
N MET A 130 -5.05 -3.16 31.14
CA MET A 130 -6.19 -3.31 30.24
C MET A 130 -5.66 -2.89 28.87
N GLN A 131 -5.23 -3.88 28.09
CA GLN A 131 -4.99 -3.63 26.69
C GLN A 131 -6.33 -3.22 26.09
N PRO A 132 -6.42 -2.06 25.42
CA PRO A 132 -7.65 -1.68 24.75
C PRO A 132 -7.95 -2.78 23.73
N MET A 133 -9.02 -3.54 23.97
CA MET A 133 -9.46 -4.57 23.03
C MET A 133 -9.88 -3.87 21.74
N THR A 134 -9.28 -4.26 20.62
CA THR A 134 -9.68 -3.80 19.29
C THR A 134 -11.01 -4.46 18.96
N VAL A 135 -12.10 -3.69 19.01
CA VAL A 135 -13.45 -4.19 18.69
C VAL A 135 -13.63 -4.40 17.17
N PHE A 136 -12.68 -3.94 16.36
CA PHE A 136 -12.67 -4.06 14.91
C PHE A 136 -11.30 -4.55 14.41
N PRO A 137 -11.25 -5.51 13.47
CA PRO A 137 -9.99 -5.98 12.90
C PRO A 137 -9.34 -4.90 12.02
N THR A 138 -8.05 -4.64 12.21
CA THR A 138 -7.24 -3.73 11.38
C THR A 138 -5.95 -4.43 10.92
N ASN A 139 -5.50 -4.14 9.69
CA ASN A 139 -4.33 -4.76 9.06
C ASN A 139 -2.99 -4.09 9.41
N VAL A 140 -2.94 -3.22 10.43
CA VAL A 140 -1.75 -2.44 10.77
C VAL A 140 -1.23 -2.87 12.14
N SER A 141 -0.01 -3.42 12.19
CA SER A 141 0.67 -3.75 13.45
C SER A 141 0.99 -2.48 14.24
N GLN A 142 0.50 -2.37 15.48
CA GLN A 142 0.80 -1.22 16.33
C GLN A 142 2.22 -1.30 16.91
N GLY A 143 2.97 -0.19 16.81
CA GLY A 143 4.24 -0.01 17.52
C GLY A 143 4.01 0.17 19.03
N VAL A 144 4.90 -0.41 19.86
CA VAL A 144 4.78 -0.47 21.34
C VAL A 144 5.30 0.81 22.04
N LEU A 145 5.14 1.98 21.43
CA LEU A 145 5.41 3.25 22.09
C LEU A 145 4.10 4.03 22.17
N ASN A 146 3.58 4.18 23.40
CA ASN A 146 2.29 4.75 23.78
C ASN A 146 1.52 5.37 22.60
N PRO A 147 0.72 4.59 21.84
CA PRO A 147 -0.12 5.18 20.82
C PRO A 147 -1.17 5.97 21.58
N LEU A 148 -0.98 7.30 21.66
CA LEU A 148 -2.11 8.20 21.87
C LEU A 148 -3.20 7.69 20.93
N LYS A 149 -4.28 7.18 21.50
CA LYS A 149 -5.38 6.56 20.77
C LYS A 149 -6.06 7.70 20.02
N LYS A 150 -5.50 8.07 18.86
CA LYS A 150 -6.00 9.15 18.01
C LYS A 150 -7.36 8.69 17.52
N ARG A 151 -8.40 9.42 17.92
CA ARG A 151 -9.74 9.17 17.40
C ARG A 151 -9.75 9.67 15.96
N ILE A 152 -10.03 8.78 15.02
CA ILE A 152 -10.26 9.14 13.64
C ILE A 152 -11.76 9.31 13.47
N THR A 153 -12.17 10.46 12.97
CA THR A 153 -13.57 10.74 12.61
C THR A 153 -13.67 10.74 11.10
N THR A 154 -14.68 10.04 10.57
CA THR A 154 -15.01 10.07 9.14
C THR A 154 -15.88 11.27 8.83
N TYR A 155 -15.52 12.03 7.81
CA TYR A 155 -16.26 13.18 7.32
C TYR A 155 -16.59 13.00 5.85
N SER A 156 -17.87 13.09 5.48
CA SER A 156 -18.34 12.94 4.10
C SER A 156 -18.61 14.31 3.49
N LEU A 157 -17.92 14.61 2.40
CA LEU A 157 -18.02 15.83 1.63
C LEU A 157 -18.73 15.53 0.30
N CYS A 158 -20.00 15.91 0.21
CA CYS A 158 -20.79 15.80 -1.02
C CYS A 158 -20.59 17.05 -1.87
N MET A 159 -20.16 16.87 -3.12
CA MET A 159 -19.82 17.96 -4.03
C MET A 159 -20.61 17.81 -5.32
N ASN A 160 -21.00 18.95 -5.90
CA ASN A 160 -21.62 19.01 -7.21
C ASN A 160 -20.92 20.10 -8.03
N THR A 161 -20.56 19.79 -9.26
CA THR A 161 -19.87 20.72 -10.15
C THR A 161 -20.70 21.93 -10.53
N LEU A 162 -22.03 21.88 -10.36
CA LEU A 162 -22.92 23.03 -10.48
C LEU A 162 -22.47 24.20 -9.60
N PHE A 163 -21.86 23.91 -8.44
CA PHE A 163 -21.38 24.91 -7.48
C PHE A 163 -19.87 25.17 -7.57
N ARG A 164 -19.26 24.87 -8.73
CA ARG A 164 -17.83 25.12 -8.97
C ARG A 164 -17.49 26.61 -8.98
N ASP A 165 -16.23 26.93 -8.71
CA ASP A 165 -15.72 28.29 -8.92
C ASP A 165 -15.65 28.59 -10.42
N CYS A 166 -16.28 29.69 -10.85
CA CYS A 166 -16.28 30.16 -12.23
C CYS A 166 -14.88 30.61 -12.67
N THR A 167 -14.03 31.01 -11.72
CA THR A 167 -12.70 31.54 -11.99
C THR A 167 -11.67 30.41 -12.11
N GLY A 168 -11.44 29.96 -13.35
CA GLY A 168 -10.38 28.99 -13.66
C GLY A 168 -10.83 27.53 -13.82
N SER A 169 -12.13 27.23 -13.67
CA SER A 169 -12.67 25.93 -14.06
C SER A 169 -12.87 25.87 -15.57
N VAL A 170 -12.43 24.77 -16.19
CA VAL A 170 -12.68 24.41 -17.59
C VAL A 170 -13.48 23.12 -17.60
N ASP A 171 -14.22 22.84 -18.67
CA ASP A 171 -14.93 21.57 -18.77
C ASP A 171 -13.97 20.38 -18.61
N GLY A 172 -14.31 19.46 -17.70
CA GLY A 172 -13.45 18.35 -17.27
C GLY A 172 -12.33 18.69 -16.27
N ASN A 173 -12.01 19.97 -16.01
CA ASN A 173 -11.02 20.41 -14.99
C ASN A 173 -11.60 21.47 -14.05
N ILE A 174 -11.94 21.05 -12.84
CA ILE A 174 -12.77 21.83 -11.93
C ILE A 174 -12.02 22.10 -10.63
N LEU A 175 -11.96 23.39 -10.24
CA LEU A 175 -11.35 23.81 -8.99
C LEU A 175 -12.41 24.01 -7.91
N PHE A 176 -12.17 23.44 -6.73
CA PHE A 176 -12.97 23.68 -5.54
C PHE A 176 -12.11 24.32 -4.46
N VAL A 177 -12.57 25.48 -3.97
CA VAL A 177 -12.00 26.17 -2.81
C VAL A 177 -12.95 25.97 -1.63
N LEU A 178 -12.45 25.35 -0.57
CA LEU A 178 -13.27 25.07 0.60
C LEU A 178 -13.47 26.34 1.44
N PRO A 179 -14.66 26.59 2.01
CA PRO A 179 -14.90 27.75 2.88
C PRO A 179 -14.01 27.74 4.14
N TYR A 180 -13.71 26.54 4.63
CA TYR A 180 -12.82 26.32 5.77
C TYR A 180 -11.86 25.17 5.45
N PRO A 181 -10.57 25.28 5.82
CA PRO A 181 -9.62 24.21 5.58
C PRO A 181 -9.95 22.99 6.45
N LEU A 182 -10.00 21.81 5.82
CA LEU A 182 -10.14 20.54 6.51
C LEU A 182 -8.77 20.19 7.11
N LYS A 183 -8.66 20.29 8.44
CA LYS A 183 -7.40 20.08 9.15
C LYS A 183 -7.19 18.62 9.50
N LYS A 184 -5.92 18.20 9.58
CA LYS A 184 -5.50 16.88 10.07
C LYS A 184 -6.13 15.69 9.33
N VAL A 185 -6.26 15.80 8.02
CA VAL A 185 -6.70 14.72 7.14
C VAL A 185 -5.61 13.64 7.08
N VAL A 186 -5.99 12.39 7.33
CA VAL A 186 -5.12 11.20 7.30
C VAL A 186 -5.31 10.41 6.00
N SER A 187 -6.54 10.39 5.48
CA SER A 187 -6.83 9.76 4.20
C SER A 187 -8.06 10.37 3.52
N LEU A 188 -8.18 10.12 2.22
CA LEU A 188 -9.28 10.59 1.38
C LEU A 188 -9.71 9.47 0.43
N LYS A 189 -11.01 9.26 0.30
CA LYS A 189 -11.61 8.20 -0.52
C LYS A 189 -12.75 8.76 -1.37
N LEU A 190 -12.80 8.43 -2.65
CA LEU A 190 -13.99 8.66 -3.47
C LEU A 190 -15.02 7.59 -3.13
N THR A 191 -16.22 7.96 -2.65
CA THR A 191 -17.26 7.01 -2.23
C THR A 191 -18.39 6.87 -3.25
N SER A 192 -18.83 7.98 -3.85
CA SER A 192 -19.80 7.96 -4.94
C SER A 192 -19.41 8.91 -6.07
N LEU A 193 -19.84 8.58 -7.29
CA LEU A 193 -19.78 9.45 -8.45
C LEU A 193 -21.06 9.26 -9.27
N GLU A 194 -21.72 10.37 -9.58
CA GLU A 194 -22.84 10.45 -10.52
C GLU A 194 -22.38 11.22 -11.76
N PHE A 195 -21.96 10.51 -12.81
CA PHE A 195 -21.32 11.08 -14.00
C PHE A 195 -22.23 10.95 -15.24
N PRO A 196 -22.55 12.04 -15.94
CA PRO A 196 -23.35 11.97 -17.17
C PRO A 196 -22.47 11.53 -18.36
N ASP A 197 -22.83 10.44 -19.02
CA ASP A 197 -22.18 10.04 -20.28
C ASP A 197 -22.72 10.88 -21.43
N THR A 198 -22.22 12.10 -21.58
CA THR A 198 -22.63 13.02 -22.65
C THR A 198 -21.64 13.04 -23.81
N ILE A 199 -20.63 12.17 -23.81
CA ILE A 199 -19.51 12.25 -24.74
C ILE A 199 -19.95 11.79 -26.12
N PHE A 200 -19.54 12.55 -27.14
CA PHE A 200 -19.77 12.20 -28.53
C PHE A 200 -18.67 11.27 -29.06
N MET A 201 -19.08 10.20 -29.75
CA MET A 201 -18.25 9.36 -30.59
C MET A 201 -17.46 10.21 -31.59
N LEU A 202 -18.16 11.04 -32.37
CA LEU A 202 -17.56 11.93 -33.35
C LEU A 202 -17.60 13.38 -32.86
N SER A 203 -16.44 14.04 -32.88
CA SER A 203 -16.27 15.39 -32.38
C SER A 203 -15.41 16.21 -33.35
N ASN A 204 -15.90 17.41 -33.69
CA ASN A 204 -15.17 18.31 -34.57
C ASN A 204 -13.93 18.92 -33.88
N SER A 205 -13.99 19.17 -32.57
CA SER A 205 -12.85 19.71 -31.80
C SER A 205 -11.69 18.71 -31.73
N LYS A 206 -11.99 17.41 -31.58
CA LYS A 206 -11.01 16.32 -31.62
C LYS A 206 -10.64 15.87 -33.04
N LYS A 207 -11.27 16.44 -34.09
CA LYS A 207 -11.16 16.03 -35.50
C LYS A 207 -11.38 14.52 -35.70
N THR A 208 -12.20 13.89 -34.87
CA THR A 208 -12.50 12.45 -34.95
C THR A 208 -13.57 12.14 -36.00
N ASN A 209 -14.16 13.16 -36.63
CA ASN A 209 -15.30 13.08 -37.56
C ASN A 209 -14.91 13.23 -39.05
N ARG A 210 -13.64 13.00 -39.40
CA ARG A 210 -13.08 13.32 -40.72
C ARG A 210 -12.50 12.11 -41.43
N LEU A 211 -12.69 12.05 -42.75
CA LEU A 211 -12.15 11.03 -43.64
C LEU A 211 -11.84 11.67 -44.99
N PHE A 212 -10.65 11.45 -45.54
CA PHE A 212 -10.34 11.93 -46.89
C PHE A 212 -10.50 10.78 -47.89
N ILE A 213 -11.21 11.04 -49.00
CA ILE A 213 -11.43 10.05 -50.06
C ILE A 213 -11.05 10.67 -51.40
N ARG A 214 -10.33 9.89 -52.21
CA ARG A 214 -9.99 10.23 -53.59
C ARG A 214 -10.30 9.06 -54.49
N GLU A 215 -11.09 9.30 -55.52
CA GLU A 215 -11.41 8.31 -56.54
C GLU A 215 -10.33 8.33 -57.64
N ASN A 216 -9.89 7.14 -58.05
CA ASN A 216 -8.92 7.02 -59.13
C ASN A 216 -9.62 7.24 -60.48
N ASN A 217 -8.91 7.84 -61.44
CA ASN A 217 -9.34 8.08 -62.82
C ASN A 217 -10.46 9.12 -63.03
N THR A 218 -10.99 9.76 -61.98
CA THR A 218 -12.06 10.78 -62.10
C THR A 218 -11.65 12.17 -61.59
N ASN A 219 -10.45 12.31 -60.99
CA ASN A 219 -9.98 13.50 -60.30
C ASN A 219 -10.92 13.99 -59.18
N LEU A 220 -11.82 13.13 -58.69
CA LEU A 220 -12.73 13.45 -57.60
C LEU A 220 -12.04 13.16 -56.27
N GLU A 221 -11.80 14.20 -55.48
CA GLU A 221 -11.29 14.07 -54.11
C GLU A 221 -12.02 15.03 -53.19
N SER A 222 -12.26 14.60 -51.95
CA SER A 222 -12.94 15.42 -50.96
C SER A 222 -12.63 14.99 -49.54
N LEU A 223 -12.63 15.97 -48.64
CA LEU A 223 -12.62 15.75 -47.20
C LEU A 223 -14.05 15.58 -46.72
N ILE A 224 -14.39 14.36 -46.33
CA ILE A 224 -15.68 14.00 -45.76
C ILE A 224 -15.68 14.39 -44.29
N ILE A 225 -16.68 15.17 -43.88
CA ILE A 225 -16.88 15.60 -42.50
C ILE A 225 -18.27 15.18 -42.08
N LEU A 226 -18.36 14.33 -41.07
CA LEU A 226 -19.63 13.92 -40.48
C LEU A 226 -20.04 14.90 -39.36
N PRO A 227 -21.34 15.11 -39.11
CA PRO A 227 -21.79 15.86 -37.95
C PRO A 227 -21.24 15.29 -36.64
N GLU A 228 -21.09 16.13 -35.62
CA GLU A 228 -20.74 15.64 -34.30
C GLU A 228 -21.92 14.91 -33.65
N GLY A 229 -21.61 13.89 -32.84
CA GLY A 229 -22.64 13.10 -32.16
C GLY A 229 -22.29 11.62 -32.01
N ASN A 230 -23.30 10.86 -31.60
CA ASN A 230 -23.25 9.42 -31.41
C ASN A 230 -23.96 8.70 -32.56
N TYR A 231 -23.34 7.62 -33.04
CA TYR A 231 -23.81 6.89 -34.21
C TYR A 231 -23.96 5.40 -33.89
N THR A 232 -24.93 4.78 -34.54
CA THR A 232 -25.22 3.34 -34.40
C THR A 232 -24.83 2.60 -35.67
N GLU A 233 -24.97 1.29 -35.64
CA GLU A 233 -24.74 0.41 -36.79
C GLU A 233 -25.65 0.71 -37.99
N HIS A 234 -26.79 1.36 -37.75
CA HIS A 234 -27.72 1.76 -38.80
C HIS A 234 -27.48 3.20 -39.27
N THR A 235 -27.23 4.13 -38.33
CA THR A 235 -27.13 5.56 -38.70
C THR A 235 -25.78 5.93 -39.32
N LEU A 236 -24.68 5.28 -38.89
CA LEU A 236 -23.36 5.59 -39.42
C LEU A 236 -23.23 5.28 -40.92
N PRO A 237 -23.62 4.08 -41.42
CA PRO A 237 -23.42 3.73 -42.82
C PRO A 237 -24.27 4.58 -43.75
N GLU A 238 -25.53 4.83 -43.41
CA GLU A 238 -26.43 5.67 -44.20
C GLU A 238 -25.88 7.09 -44.34
N LEU A 239 -25.46 7.69 -43.23
CA LEU A 239 -24.98 9.06 -43.22
C LEU A 239 -23.60 9.19 -43.87
N LEU A 240 -22.70 8.23 -43.66
CA LEU A 240 -21.39 8.21 -44.33
C LEU A 240 -21.55 8.01 -45.84
N GLN A 241 -22.41 7.08 -46.27
CA GLN A 241 -22.68 6.85 -47.69
C GLN A 241 -23.20 8.13 -48.35
N TYR A 242 -24.20 8.78 -47.74
CA TYR A 242 -24.73 10.05 -48.23
C TYR A 242 -23.65 11.13 -48.29
N ALA A 243 -22.85 11.27 -47.23
CA ALA A 243 -21.80 12.28 -47.16
C ALA A 243 -20.71 12.09 -48.24
N ILE A 244 -20.29 10.84 -48.49
CA ILE A 244 -19.31 10.52 -49.53
C ILE A 244 -19.88 10.86 -50.92
N ASN A 245 -21.08 10.35 -51.23
CA ASN A 245 -21.67 10.51 -52.55
C ASN A 245 -22.00 11.97 -52.87
N SER A 246 -22.48 12.72 -51.88
CA SER A 246 -22.78 14.14 -52.01
C SER A 246 -21.51 14.98 -52.17
N ALA A 247 -20.47 14.71 -51.37
CA ALA A 247 -19.23 15.49 -51.41
C ALA A 247 -18.38 15.26 -52.67
N LEU A 248 -18.43 14.05 -53.25
CA LEU A 248 -17.72 13.72 -54.49
C LEU A 248 -18.58 13.95 -55.75
N GLY A 249 -19.91 14.10 -55.62
CA GLY A 249 -20.82 14.14 -56.76
C GLY A 249 -20.81 12.81 -57.55
N SER A 250 -20.71 11.68 -56.85
CA SER A 250 -20.40 10.38 -57.45
C SER A 250 -21.61 9.54 -57.85
N ASP A 251 -22.79 10.14 -58.06
CA ASP A 251 -24.01 9.46 -58.53
C ASP A 251 -24.38 8.18 -57.74
N ASP A 252 -24.26 8.22 -56.41
CA ASP A 252 -24.61 7.10 -55.51
C ASP A 252 -23.80 5.79 -55.73
N ARG A 253 -22.58 5.91 -56.28
CA ARG A 253 -21.66 4.77 -56.52
C ARG A 253 -21.00 4.22 -55.27
N PHE A 254 -20.85 5.03 -54.21
CA PHE A 254 -20.33 4.54 -52.94
C PHE A 254 -21.44 3.85 -52.15
N ARG A 255 -21.11 2.70 -51.56
CA ARG A 255 -21.94 1.93 -50.63
C ARG A 255 -21.18 1.70 -49.34
N VAL A 256 -21.84 1.94 -48.22
CA VAL A 256 -21.28 1.66 -46.89
C VAL A 256 -22.20 0.67 -46.20
N THR A 257 -21.65 -0.45 -45.75
CA THR A 257 -22.41 -1.50 -45.07
C THR A 257 -21.67 -1.96 -43.83
N ILE A 258 -22.43 -2.38 -42.82
CA ILE A 258 -21.91 -3.08 -41.64
C ILE A 258 -22.53 -4.47 -41.65
N ASP A 259 -21.68 -5.48 -41.59
CA ASP A 259 -22.13 -6.87 -41.56
C ASP A 259 -22.76 -7.20 -40.19
N GLU A 260 -23.97 -7.76 -40.18
CA GLU A 260 -24.75 -8.00 -38.96
C GLU A 260 -24.11 -9.04 -38.02
N ILE A 261 -23.22 -9.90 -38.53
CA ILE A 261 -22.62 -10.99 -37.76
C ILE A 261 -21.21 -10.60 -37.30
N SER A 262 -20.38 -10.10 -38.21
CA SER A 262 -18.99 -9.75 -37.92
C SER A 262 -18.82 -8.32 -37.41
N HIS A 263 -19.85 -7.48 -37.53
CA HIS A 263 -19.81 -6.04 -37.23
C HIS A 263 -18.67 -5.30 -37.96
N ARG A 264 -18.17 -5.85 -39.08
CA ARG A 264 -17.13 -5.21 -39.90
C ARG A 264 -17.77 -4.27 -40.90
N ILE A 265 -17.13 -3.12 -41.10
CA ILE A 265 -17.60 -2.10 -42.04
C ILE A 265 -16.94 -2.33 -43.39
N THR A 266 -17.73 -2.28 -44.46
CA THR A 266 -17.23 -2.28 -45.84
C THR A 266 -17.60 -0.98 -46.54
N ILE A 267 -16.63 -0.33 -47.16
CA ILE A 267 -16.84 0.79 -48.08
C ILE A 267 -16.50 0.29 -49.48
N LEU A 268 -17.48 0.34 -50.37
CA LEU A 268 -17.43 -0.13 -51.74
C LEU A 268 -17.71 1.03 -52.70
N ASN A 269 -16.99 1.08 -53.81
CA ASN A 269 -17.36 1.87 -54.98
C ASN A 269 -17.65 0.90 -56.14
N THR A 270 -18.82 1.03 -56.77
CA THR A 270 -19.28 0.09 -57.78
C THR A 270 -18.58 0.22 -59.13
N THR A 271 -17.88 1.32 -59.40
CA THR A 271 -17.31 1.63 -60.73
C THR A 271 -15.79 1.76 -60.70
N ASN A 272 -15.24 2.53 -59.77
CA ASN A 272 -13.82 2.87 -59.76
C ASN A 272 -13.11 2.35 -58.51
N THR A 273 -11.79 2.22 -58.62
CA THR A 273 -10.94 2.11 -57.45
C THR A 273 -10.79 3.47 -56.78
N PHE A 274 -10.54 3.48 -55.48
CA PHE A 274 -10.38 4.72 -54.72
C PHE A 274 -9.35 4.53 -53.61
N SER A 275 -8.89 5.63 -53.04
CA SER A 275 -8.08 5.66 -51.84
C SER A 275 -8.80 6.35 -50.70
N MET A 276 -8.62 5.83 -49.49
CA MET A 276 -9.08 6.43 -48.25
C MET A 276 -7.90 6.77 -47.37
N GLU A 277 -7.89 7.97 -46.80
CA GLU A 277 -6.89 8.40 -45.84
C GLU A 277 -7.58 8.81 -44.53
N PHE A 278 -7.22 8.11 -43.45
CA PHE A 278 -7.67 8.44 -42.11
C PHE A 278 -6.70 9.38 -41.41
N SER A 279 -5.40 9.36 -41.75
CA SER A 279 -4.37 10.23 -41.18
C SER A 279 -3.80 11.15 -42.27
N ASN A 280 -4.17 12.41 -42.21
CA ASN A 280 -3.78 13.48 -43.13
C ASN A 280 -3.70 14.79 -42.29
N PRO A 281 -2.91 15.81 -42.68
CA PRO A 281 -2.94 17.14 -42.04
C PRO A 281 -4.35 17.70 -41.72
N ALA A 282 -5.36 17.36 -42.53
CA ALA A 282 -6.75 17.77 -42.33
C ALA A 282 -7.52 16.94 -41.28
N THR A 283 -7.04 15.76 -40.92
CA THR A 283 -7.60 14.85 -39.92
C THR A 283 -6.77 14.86 -38.63
N ASN A 284 -7.11 14.02 -37.65
CA ASN A 284 -6.30 13.86 -36.46
C ASN A 284 -5.05 13.00 -36.78
N SER A 285 -3.89 13.42 -36.28
CA SER A 285 -2.61 12.76 -36.57
C SER A 285 -2.43 11.44 -35.83
N ILE A 286 -3.17 11.25 -34.73
CA ILE A 286 -3.13 10.04 -33.91
C ILE A 286 -4.15 9.06 -34.45
N LEU A 287 -3.68 8.00 -35.12
CA LEU A 287 -4.55 7.02 -35.79
C LEU A 287 -5.65 6.44 -34.88
N SER A 288 -5.34 6.19 -33.60
CA SER A 288 -6.31 5.66 -32.63
C SER A 288 -7.40 6.65 -32.22
N LYS A 289 -7.28 7.93 -32.61
CA LYS A 289 -8.23 9.02 -32.34
C LYS A 289 -8.93 9.49 -33.62
N ASN A 290 -8.97 8.67 -34.67
CA ASN A 290 -9.60 9.02 -35.96
C ASN A 290 -10.90 8.25 -36.18
N LEU A 291 -11.71 8.75 -37.13
CA LEU A 291 -12.96 8.11 -37.55
C LEU A 291 -12.76 6.63 -37.92
N GLY A 292 -11.66 6.34 -38.63
CA GLY A 292 -11.30 4.97 -39.03
C GLY A 292 -11.16 4.01 -37.86
N TRP A 293 -10.68 4.48 -36.70
CA TRP A 293 -10.50 3.64 -35.54
C TRP A 293 -11.84 3.11 -34.99
N TYR A 294 -12.83 4.00 -34.90
CA TYR A 294 -14.21 3.65 -34.52
C TYR A 294 -14.87 2.73 -35.53
N MET A 295 -14.58 2.93 -36.82
CA MET A 295 -15.06 2.09 -37.92
C MET A 295 -14.32 0.74 -38.04
N GLY A 296 -13.31 0.48 -37.22
CA GLY A 296 -12.56 -0.77 -37.22
C GLY A 296 -11.37 -0.81 -38.19
N TYR A 297 -11.11 0.25 -38.96
CA TYR A 297 -9.93 0.34 -39.84
C TYR A 297 -8.65 0.55 -39.01
N ARG A 298 -7.55 -0.09 -39.41
CA ARG A 298 -6.27 -0.07 -38.67
C ARG A 298 -5.09 0.49 -39.44
N CYS A 299 -5.21 0.70 -40.75
CA CYS A 299 -4.22 1.40 -41.56
C CYS A 299 -4.53 2.90 -41.68
N ALA A 300 -3.48 3.72 -41.75
CA ALA A 300 -3.60 5.16 -41.96
C ALA A 300 -4.15 5.52 -43.35
N GLN A 301 -3.87 4.68 -44.34
CA GLN A 301 -4.32 4.83 -45.72
C GLN A 301 -4.66 3.47 -46.33
N TYR A 302 -5.60 3.47 -47.26
CA TYR A 302 -6.01 2.34 -48.08
C TYR A 302 -5.98 2.78 -49.55
N ILE A 303 -5.33 2.02 -50.42
CA ILE A 303 -5.08 2.42 -51.82
C ILE A 303 -5.38 1.29 -52.81
N ASN A 304 -5.78 1.68 -54.02
CA ASN A 304 -5.90 0.82 -55.22
C ASN A 304 -6.90 -0.35 -55.15
N SER A 305 -7.93 -0.27 -54.30
CA SER A 305 -9.08 -1.17 -54.31
C SER A 305 -10.37 -0.42 -54.60
N ASN A 306 -11.37 -1.14 -55.10
CA ASN A 306 -12.76 -0.67 -55.21
C ASN A 306 -13.61 -1.04 -53.98
N ALA A 307 -13.06 -1.84 -53.06
CA ALA A 307 -13.72 -2.22 -51.82
C ALA A 307 -12.68 -2.34 -50.69
N TYR A 308 -13.02 -1.81 -49.52
CA TYR A 308 -12.23 -2.01 -48.30
C TYR A 308 -13.16 -2.49 -47.19
N GLN A 309 -12.79 -3.59 -46.56
CA GLN A 309 -13.42 -4.09 -45.35
C GLN A 309 -12.48 -3.79 -44.16
N SER A 310 -13.05 -3.38 -43.04
CA SER A 310 -12.31 -3.10 -41.80
C SER A 310 -11.65 -4.36 -41.21
N GLU A 311 -10.44 -4.21 -40.64
CA GLU A 311 -9.75 -5.30 -39.96
C GLU A 311 -10.36 -5.61 -38.58
N GLY A 312 -10.88 -4.58 -37.91
CA GLY A 312 -11.61 -4.64 -36.65
C GLY A 312 -13.11 -4.45 -36.81
N ILE A 313 -13.82 -4.61 -35.70
CA ILE A 313 -15.26 -4.38 -35.59
C ILE A 313 -15.57 -2.90 -35.42
N PHE A 314 -16.77 -2.50 -35.84
CA PHE A 314 -17.35 -1.23 -35.47
C PHE A 314 -17.49 -1.15 -33.95
N ASN A 315 -17.00 -0.06 -33.36
CA ASN A 315 -17.11 0.20 -31.93
C ASN A 315 -17.62 1.63 -31.71
N PRO A 316 -18.92 1.82 -31.37
CA PRO A 316 -19.50 3.14 -31.15
C PRO A 316 -19.19 3.73 -29.76
N VAL A 317 -18.34 3.10 -28.93
CA VAL A 317 -18.07 3.55 -27.56
C VAL A 317 -16.98 4.63 -27.53
N PRO A 318 -17.30 5.91 -27.24
CA PRO A 318 -16.30 6.98 -27.15
C PRO A 318 -15.43 6.91 -25.90
N LEU A 319 -16.00 6.49 -24.77
CA LEU A 319 -15.39 6.61 -23.46
C LEU A 319 -15.64 5.34 -22.64
N PRO A 320 -14.78 4.32 -22.75
CA PRO A 320 -14.99 3.05 -22.04
C PRO A 320 -14.73 3.17 -20.53
N TYR A 321 -13.86 4.09 -20.12
CA TYR A 321 -13.57 4.40 -18.72
C TYR A 321 -13.00 5.80 -18.59
N ILE A 322 -13.09 6.35 -17.38
CA ILE A 322 -12.47 7.61 -16.99
C ILE A 322 -11.43 7.39 -15.89
N TYR A 323 -10.44 8.27 -15.87
CA TYR A 323 -9.60 8.46 -14.71
C TYR A 323 -10.09 9.68 -13.93
N PHE A 324 -10.47 9.44 -12.66
CA PHE A 324 -10.80 10.51 -11.72
C PHE A 324 -9.52 10.93 -11.01
N ILE A 325 -9.04 12.13 -11.35
CA ILE A 325 -7.84 12.71 -10.77
C ILE A 325 -8.26 13.72 -9.73
N LEU A 326 -7.73 13.56 -8.53
CA LEU A 326 -7.89 14.53 -7.46
C LEU A 326 -6.52 15.09 -7.09
N ASN A 327 -6.32 16.38 -7.27
CA ASN A 327 -5.12 17.06 -6.80
C ASN A 327 -5.48 17.96 -5.62
N ASP A 328 -5.01 17.59 -4.44
CA ASP A 328 -5.19 18.30 -3.16
C ASP A 328 -4.01 19.24 -2.86
N TYR A 329 -3.07 19.38 -3.79
CA TYR A 329 -1.83 20.18 -3.67
C TYR A 329 -0.91 19.75 -2.53
N ASN A 330 -1.09 18.56 -1.95
CA ASN A 330 -0.21 18.01 -0.93
C ASN A 330 0.80 17.04 -1.56
N ILE A 331 2.06 17.13 -1.13
CA ILE A 331 3.17 16.33 -1.69
C ILE A 331 3.29 14.97 -0.97
N SER A 332 2.88 14.90 0.30
CA SER A 332 3.05 13.74 1.18
C SER A 332 1.93 12.72 1.05
N SER A 333 1.59 12.30 -0.16
CA SER A 333 0.57 11.26 -0.41
C SER A 333 1.18 10.00 -1.02
N SER A 334 0.62 8.84 -0.66
CA SER A 334 0.90 7.59 -1.38
C SER A 334 0.02 7.54 -2.64
N THR A 335 0.66 7.48 -3.81
CA THR A 335 -0.07 7.23 -5.06
C THR A 335 -0.25 5.74 -5.25
N THR A 336 -1.47 5.24 -5.12
CA THR A 336 -1.81 3.82 -5.31
C THR A 336 -2.03 3.44 -6.77
N ILE A 337 -2.40 4.41 -7.60
CA ILE A 337 -2.71 4.21 -9.02
C ILE A 337 -1.78 5.07 -9.88
N MET A 338 -1.20 4.44 -10.89
CA MET A 338 -0.39 5.08 -11.92
C MET A 338 -1.02 4.75 -13.28
N GLY A 339 -1.37 5.78 -14.05
CA GLY A 339 -1.94 5.64 -15.38
C GLY A 339 -0.85 5.81 -16.42
N PHE A 340 -0.65 4.77 -17.24
CA PHE A 340 0.16 4.87 -18.44
C PHE A 340 -0.75 5.23 -19.61
N PHE A 341 -0.56 6.43 -20.13
CA PHE A 341 -1.24 6.89 -21.32
C PHE A 341 -0.30 6.70 -22.52
N GLY A 342 -0.81 6.86 -23.74
CA GLY A 342 0.04 6.77 -24.95
C GLY A 342 1.22 7.74 -24.91
N GLU A 343 2.12 7.65 -25.91
CA GLU A 343 3.23 8.60 -26.14
C GLU A 343 3.92 9.12 -24.84
N ASN A 344 4.18 8.20 -23.89
CA ASN A 344 4.94 8.44 -22.66
C ASN A 344 4.34 9.39 -21.61
N TYR A 345 3.03 9.65 -21.61
CA TYR A 345 2.41 10.46 -20.55
C TYR A 345 2.11 9.61 -19.31
N LEU A 346 2.65 10.03 -18.16
CA LEU A 346 2.43 9.43 -16.85
C LEU A 346 1.72 10.42 -15.95
N GLU A 347 0.44 10.19 -15.67
CA GLU A 347 -0.32 11.05 -14.78
C GLU A 347 -0.19 10.59 -13.33
N LYS A 348 0.05 11.55 -12.44
CA LYS A 348 0.07 11.33 -10.99
C LYS A 348 -1.27 11.76 -10.41
N ASN A 349 -1.55 11.36 -9.17
CA ASN A 349 -2.77 11.75 -8.45
C ASN A 349 -4.09 11.16 -8.98
N ILE A 350 -4.02 10.08 -9.76
CA ILE A 350 -5.22 9.29 -10.08
C ILE A 350 -5.75 8.71 -8.78
N LEU A 351 -6.98 9.06 -8.43
CA LEU A 351 -7.67 8.52 -7.26
C LEU A 351 -8.49 7.28 -7.62
N ALA A 352 -9.04 7.24 -8.84
CA ALA A 352 -9.81 6.11 -9.33
C ALA A 352 -9.75 5.96 -10.85
N LYS A 353 -9.88 4.72 -11.31
CA LYS A 353 -10.28 4.36 -12.68
C LYS A 353 -11.71 3.85 -12.61
N ILE A 354 -12.63 4.47 -13.34
CA ILE A 354 -14.07 4.16 -13.26
C ILE A 354 -14.54 3.72 -14.65
N PRO A 355 -14.98 2.47 -14.82
CA PRO A 355 -15.57 2.01 -16.08
C PRO A 355 -16.90 2.72 -16.34
N ILE A 356 -17.13 3.14 -17.58
CA ILE A 356 -18.42 3.66 -18.01
C ILE A 356 -19.22 2.48 -18.55
N SER A 357 -20.17 1.99 -17.75
CA SER A 357 -21.02 0.84 -18.10
C SER A 357 -22.45 1.24 -18.46
N VAL A 358 -22.65 2.48 -18.90
CA VAL A 358 -23.95 3.03 -19.30
C VAL A 358 -23.94 3.38 -20.78
N ASN A 359 -25.13 3.48 -21.36
CA ASN A 359 -25.28 3.96 -22.73
C ASN A 359 -25.14 5.49 -22.77
N SER A 360 -24.85 6.02 -23.96
CA SER A 360 -24.80 7.46 -24.18
C SER A 360 -26.08 8.17 -23.70
N TYR A 361 -25.86 9.35 -23.13
CA TYR A 361 -26.86 10.25 -22.54
C TYR A 361 -27.53 9.73 -21.26
N GLN A 362 -26.92 8.75 -20.59
CA GLN A 362 -27.36 8.27 -19.28
C GLN A 362 -26.42 8.72 -18.17
N ILE A 363 -26.89 8.64 -16.92
CA ILE A 363 -26.09 8.92 -15.73
C ILE A 363 -25.49 7.60 -15.23
N LEU A 364 -24.17 7.56 -15.13
CA LEU A 364 -23.43 6.52 -14.44
C LEU A 364 -23.47 6.77 -12.94
N PHE A 365 -23.87 5.76 -12.18
CA PHE A 365 -23.76 5.75 -10.72
C PHE A 365 -22.66 4.77 -10.31
N ASP A 366 -21.56 5.29 -9.79
CA ASP A 366 -20.50 4.51 -9.21
C ASP A 366 -20.57 4.62 -7.68
N ASN A 367 -20.72 3.48 -7.01
CA ASN A 367 -20.91 3.39 -5.56
C ASN A 367 -19.79 2.61 -4.86
N ASN A 368 -18.64 2.43 -5.53
CA ASN A 368 -17.49 1.74 -4.95
C ASN A 368 -17.74 0.28 -4.56
N SER A 369 -18.71 -0.38 -5.22
CA SER A 369 -18.93 -1.83 -5.10
C SER A 369 -17.76 -2.66 -5.65
N ASP A 370 -16.96 -2.08 -6.54
CA ASP A 370 -15.76 -2.70 -7.06
C ASP A 370 -14.66 -2.82 -5.99
N LEU A 371 -13.99 -3.97 -5.92
CA LEU A 371 -12.93 -4.29 -4.93
C LEU A 371 -11.64 -3.44 -5.08
N ILE A 372 -11.63 -2.46 -5.99
CA ILE A 372 -10.50 -1.57 -6.23
C ILE A 372 -10.63 -0.36 -5.31
N SER A 373 -9.72 -0.23 -4.35
CA SER A 373 -9.75 0.89 -3.41
C SER A 373 -9.51 2.23 -4.10
N LYS A 374 -10.54 3.09 -4.14
CA LYS A 374 -10.45 4.49 -4.60
C LYS A 374 -10.01 5.43 -3.47
N LYS A 375 -8.95 5.05 -2.76
CA LYS A 375 -8.46 5.71 -1.53
C LYS A 375 -7.02 6.19 -1.71
N ARG A 376 -6.74 7.39 -1.21
CA ARG A 376 -5.43 8.01 -1.02
C ARG A 376 -5.13 8.08 0.47
N GLU A 377 -3.94 7.63 0.86
CA GLU A 377 -3.46 7.75 2.23
C GLU A 377 -2.28 8.72 2.27
N TYR A 378 -2.24 9.58 3.30
CA TYR A 378 -1.14 10.52 3.47
C TYR A 378 -0.10 9.94 4.43
N PHE A 379 1.19 10.22 4.19
CA PHE A 379 2.27 9.76 5.06
C PHE A 379 2.27 10.46 6.44
N GLY A 380 1.55 11.57 6.53
CA GLY A 380 1.31 12.33 7.75
C GLY A 380 -0.01 13.09 7.63
N MET A 381 -0.44 13.72 8.72
CA MET A 381 -1.62 14.56 8.71
C MET A 381 -1.41 15.77 7.80
N VAL A 382 -2.36 16.02 6.90
CA VAL A 382 -2.34 17.17 5.99
C VAL A 382 -3.56 18.05 6.18
N ASP A 383 -3.43 19.32 5.82
CA ASP A 383 -4.55 20.25 5.77
C ASP A 383 -4.95 20.46 4.30
N ILE A 384 -6.25 20.39 4.02
CA ILE A 384 -6.80 20.57 2.67
C ILE A 384 -7.65 21.83 2.65
N SER A 385 -7.22 22.84 1.89
CA SER A 385 -7.96 24.10 1.70
C SER A 385 -8.62 24.20 0.32
N LYS A 386 -8.05 23.52 -0.68
CA LYS A 386 -8.55 23.49 -2.05
C LYS A 386 -8.15 22.18 -2.70
N PHE A 387 -8.90 21.78 -3.71
CA PHE A 387 -8.54 20.67 -4.57
C PHE A 387 -9.05 20.91 -5.99
N SER A 388 -8.35 20.36 -6.97
CA SER A 388 -8.80 20.34 -8.36
C SER A 388 -9.13 18.92 -8.78
N ILE A 389 -10.21 18.76 -9.52
CA ILE A 389 -10.64 17.49 -10.09
C ILE A 389 -10.47 17.55 -11.59
N ARG A 390 -9.79 16.55 -12.15
CA ARG A 390 -9.70 16.34 -13.59
C ARG A 390 -10.29 14.99 -13.96
N ILE A 391 -11.08 14.97 -15.02
CA ILE A 391 -11.59 13.74 -15.63
C ILE A 391 -10.81 13.52 -16.92
N LEU A 392 -10.01 12.45 -16.98
CA LEU A 392 -9.26 12.10 -18.19
C LEU A 392 -9.82 10.86 -18.87
N ASP A 393 -9.71 10.83 -20.19
CA ASP A 393 -10.02 9.66 -21.01
C ASP A 393 -8.88 8.64 -21.02
N GLN A 394 -9.07 7.55 -21.76
CA GLN A 394 -8.07 6.49 -21.90
C GLN A 394 -6.74 6.93 -22.51
N TYR A 395 -6.72 8.08 -23.19
CA TYR A 395 -5.53 8.66 -23.81
C TYR A 395 -4.88 9.74 -22.96
N GLY A 396 -5.48 10.09 -21.81
CA GLY A 396 -4.98 11.14 -20.92
C GLY A 396 -5.43 12.53 -21.31
N ASP A 397 -6.34 12.65 -22.27
CA ASP A 397 -6.93 13.93 -22.64
C ASP A 397 -8.07 14.27 -21.68
N LEU A 398 -8.33 15.56 -21.49
CA LEU A 398 -9.46 16.03 -20.72
C LEU A 398 -10.78 15.60 -21.37
N VAL A 399 -11.68 15.03 -20.57
CA VAL A 399 -13.03 14.66 -21.02
C VAL A 399 -13.88 15.93 -21.07
N TYR A 400 -14.45 16.20 -22.25
CA TYR A 400 -15.44 17.24 -22.45
C TYR A 400 -16.83 16.65 -22.16
N THR A 401 -17.50 17.09 -21.09
CA THR A 401 -18.82 16.59 -20.67
C THR A 401 -19.96 17.37 -21.33
N ASN A 402 -19.69 18.10 -22.42
CA ASN A 402 -20.68 18.93 -23.10
C ASN A 402 -21.33 19.94 -22.13
N GLN A 403 -20.52 20.50 -21.22
CA GLN A 403 -20.96 21.45 -20.18
C GLN A 403 -21.96 20.87 -19.17
N MET A 404 -22.09 19.55 -19.11
CA MET A 404 -22.96 18.88 -18.14
C MET A 404 -22.26 18.69 -16.80
N ASP A 405 -23.04 18.89 -15.75
CA ASP A 405 -22.59 18.77 -14.38
C ASP A 405 -22.61 17.32 -13.87
N PHE A 406 -21.69 17.01 -12.95
CA PHE A 406 -21.63 15.75 -12.23
C PHE A 406 -21.52 15.98 -10.72
N SER A 407 -21.90 14.99 -9.93
CA SER A 407 -21.73 15.01 -8.48
C SER A 407 -20.87 13.86 -8.01
N PHE A 408 -20.23 14.04 -6.87
CA PHE A 408 -19.38 13.02 -6.26
C PHE A 408 -19.29 13.25 -4.76
N THR A 409 -19.00 12.17 -4.03
CA THR A 409 -18.80 12.22 -2.57
C THR A 409 -17.39 11.78 -2.22
N LEU A 410 -16.72 12.58 -1.40
CA LEU A 410 -15.42 12.26 -0.82
C LEU A 410 -15.58 11.96 0.67
N GLU A 411 -15.04 10.83 1.11
CA GLU A 411 -14.92 10.48 2.52
C GLU A 411 -13.50 10.76 2.99
N LEU A 412 -13.37 11.55 4.06
CA LEU A 412 -12.10 11.92 4.66
C LEU A 412 -12.00 11.31 6.06
N GLU A 413 -10.86 10.73 6.38
CA GLU A 413 -10.51 10.32 7.74
C GLU A 413 -9.72 11.46 8.39
N ILE A 414 -10.29 12.10 9.41
CA ILE A 414 -9.68 13.23 10.12
C ILE A 414 -9.22 12.78 11.50
N ALA A 415 -7.96 13.06 11.83
CA ALA A 415 -7.44 12.82 13.16
C ALA A 415 -7.90 13.90 14.14
N TYR A 416 -8.59 13.46 15.19
CA TYR A 416 -9.00 14.29 16.30
C TYR A 416 -7.96 14.23 17.42
N ASP A 417 -7.52 15.39 17.88
CA ASP A 417 -6.74 15.49 19.12
C ASP A 417 -7.72 15.66 20.28
N LEU A 418 -7.59 14.82 21.30
CA LEU A 418 -8.37 14.89 22.54
C LEU A 418 -7.95 16.07 23.42
#